data_AF-H1G773-F1
#
_entry.id   AF-H1G773-F1
#
_cell.length_a   1.000
_cell.length_b   1.000
_cell.length_c   1.000
_cell.angle_alpha   90.00
_cell.angle_beta   90.00
_cell.angle_gamma   90.00
#
_symmetry.space_group_name_H-M   'P 1'
#
loop_
_entity.id
_entity.type
_entity.pdbx_description
1 polymer ?
#
loop_
_entity_poly.entity_id
_entity_poly.type
_entity_poly.pdbx_seq_one_letter_code
_entity_poly.pdbx_strand_id
1 'polypeptide(L)'
;MDEYLANFVANLEKFRITEKEGEFDDKVVENIEQFLPYRNEAISLFVTIAQYAPNEENILKLHRFLEGLIPYTNRPEHVNSWSEWDFDNFKFIAHELFLYLVAILLKHERFSELSLLLSQQYYVPGQSDYGKDVMVGYDAFRAYLRSLEHRNNRLELNRLSLHADFLEQRSKSSGLEFRYLMQADFVLFMRAEIQQVDIYSRWFPDTLLYVGRFHSAFEVFARSSSKSYFEKAKCILGIDKPSDLDELMSAYKTDKQRLPRWQFESFNPSVLLGYEQLATKA
;
A
#
# COMPACT_ATOMS: atom_id res chain seq x y z
N MET A 1 -14.33 -19.26 -2.68
CA MET A 1 -13.43 -18.10 -2.64
C MET A 1 -13.82 -17.07 -3.69
N ASP A 2 -13.99 -17.45 -4.95
CA ASP A 2 -14.38 -16.54 -6.04
C ASP A 2 -15.71 -15.81 -5.74
N GLU A 3 -16.75 -16.54 -5.37
CA GLU A 3 -18.05 -15.96 -4.97
C GLU A 3 -17.91 -14.99 -3.79
N TYR A 4 -17.08 -15.34 -2.81
CA TYR A 4 -16.82 -14.49 -1.66
C TYR A 4 -16.15 -13.17 -2.06
N LEU A 5 -15.06 -13.23 -2.83
CA LEU A 5 -14.34 -12.04 -3.28
C LEU A 5 -15.21 -11.15 -4.18
N ALA A 6 -16.00 -11.76 -5.09
CA ALA A 6 -16.95 -11.04 -5.93
C ALA A 6 -18.03 -10.35 -5.10
N ASN A 7 -18.61 -11.05 -4.11
CA ASN A 7 -19.59 -10.47 -3.20
C ASN A 7 -18.99 -9.37 -2.32
N PHE A 8 -17.74 -9.52 -1.88
CA PHE A 8 -17.04 -8.48 -1.12
C PHE A 8 -16.95 -7.19 -1.93
N VAL A 9 -16.44 -7.29 -3.17
CA VAL A 9 -16.31 -6.15 -4.09
C VAL A 9 -17.66 -5.53 -4.41
N ALA A 10 -18.68 -6.33 -4.72
CA ALA A 10 -20.03 -5.82 -5.01
C ALA A 10 -20.67 -5.11 -3.80
N ASN A 11 -20.41 -5.58 -2.59
CA ASN A 11 -20.93 -4.97 -1.36
C ASN A 11 -20.23 -3.66 -0.98
N LEU A 12 -19.10 -3.30 -1.61
CA LEU A 12 -18.47 -1.99 -1.40
C LEU A 12 -19.39 -0.84 -1.81
N GLU A 13 -20.31 -1.05 -2.76
CA GLU A 13 -21.28 -0.01 -3.15
C GLU A 13 -22.13 0.46 -1.96
N LYS A 14 -22.37 -0.40 -0.96
CA LYS A 14 -23.09 -0.02 0.27
C LYS A 14 -22.34 1.02 1.12
N PHE A 15 -21.04 1.18 0.90
CA PHE A 15 -20.20 2.17 1.57
C PHE A 15 -20.10 3.47 0.78
N ARG A 16 -20.80 3.62 -0.36
CA ARG A 16 -20.78 4.88 -1.12
C ARG A 16 -21.50 5.98 -0.33
N ILE A 17 -20.80 7.09 -0.11
CA ILE A 17 -21.36 8.26 0.57
C ILE A 17 -22.17 9.06 -0.45
N THR A 18 -23.50 8.95 -0.41
CA THR A 18 -24.43 9.65 -1.32
C THR A 18 -24.98 10.94 -0.73
N GLU A 19 -25.25 10.96 0.57
CA GLU A 19 -25.75 12.13 1.28
C GLU A 19 -24.61 13.03 1.73
N LYS A 20 -24.61 14.29 1.28
CA LYS A 20 -23.59 15.29 1.63
C LYS A 20 -24.07 16.32 2.66
N GLU A 21 -25.12 16.02 3.42
CA GLU A 21 -25.54 16.88 4.53
C GLU A 21 -24.51 16.88 5.66
N GLY A 22 -24.10 18.04 6.15
CA GLY A 22 -23.06 18.18 7.18
C GLY A 22 -21.64 18.13 6.63
N GLU A 23 -20.68 17.83 7.50
CA GLU A 23 -19.24 17.80 7.16
C GLU A 23 -18.88 16.48 6.46
N PHE A 24 -18.47 16.56 5.19
CA PHE A 24 -18.20 15.38 4.39
C PHE A 24 -17.04 14.53 4.94
N ASP A 25 -16.01 15.16 5.50
CA ASP A 25 -14.87 14.43 6.05
C ASP A 25 -15.20 13.64 7.33
N ASP A 26 -16.22 14.05 8.11
CA ASP A 26 -16.75 13.24 9.21
C ASP A 26 -17.38 11.96 8.67
N LYS A 27 -18.16 12.05 7.59
CA LYS A 27 -18.76 10.87 6.93
C LYS A 27 -17.72 9.92 6.35
N VAL A 28 -16.63 10.44 5.78
CA VAL A 28 -15.51 9.62 5.30
C VAL A 28 -14.92 8.80 6.44
N VAL A 29 -14.63 9.45 7.58
CA VAL A 29 -14.08 8.76 8.76
C VAL A 29 -15.06 7.74 9.33
N GLU A 30 -16.33 8.10 9.51
CA GLU A 30 -17.36 7.18 9.99
C GLU A 30 -17.51 5.94 9.09
N ASN A 31 -17.46 6.13 7.78
CA ASN A 31 -17.55 5.05 6.81
C ASN A 31 -16.33 4.11 6.86
N ILE A 32 -15.12 4.66 6.98
CA ILE A 32 -13.89 3.89 7.18
C ILE A 32 -13.96 3.06 8.48
N GLU A 33 -14.52 3.62 9.55
CA GLU A 33 -14.73 2.93 10.82
C GLU A 33 -15.79 1.83 10.72
N GLN A 34 -16.90 2.06 10.02
CA GLN A 34 -17.90 1.03 9.74
C GLN A 34 -17.34 -0.14 8.92
N PHE A 35 -16.32 0.10 8.08
CA PHE A 35 -15.67 -0.94 7.28
C PHE A 35 -14.76 -1.87 8.11
N LEU A 36 -14.42 -1.50 9.35
CA LEU A 36 -13.44 -2.19 10.19
C LEU A 36 -13.66 -3.72 10.32
N PRO A 37 -14.88 -4.25 10.52
CA PRO A 37 -15.11 -5.69 10.60
C PRO A 37 -14.80 -6.42 9.29
N TYR A 38 -15.17 -5.84 8.15
CA TYR A 38 -14.95 -6.43 6.82
C TYR A 38 -13.48 -6.41 6.44
N ARG A 39 -12.75 -5.37 6.86
CA ARG A 39 -11.29 -5.33 6.76
C ARG A 39 -10.65 -6.49 7.53
N ASN A 40 -11.08 -6.76 8.77
CA ASN A 40 -10.57 -7.87 9.56
C ASN A 40 -10.90 -9.24 8.94
N GLU A 41 -12.07 -9.36 8.34
CA GLU A 41 -12.48 -10.55 7.60
C GLU A 41 -11.58 -10.79 6.38
N ALA A 42 -11.29 -9.75 5.59
CA ALA A 42 -10.36 -9.82 4.47
C ALA A 42 -8.94 -10.21 4.91
N ILE A 43 -8.44 -9.64 6.03
CA ILE A 43 -7.16 -10.04 6.63
C ILE A 43 -7.15 -11.53 6.95
N SER A 44 -8.21 -12.05 7.57
CA SER A 44 -8.31 -13.48 7.91
C SER A 44 -8.23 -14.36 6.66
N LEU A 45 -8.88 -13.95 5.57
CA LEU A 45 -8.78 -14.64 4.29
C LEU A 45 -7.34 -14.59 3.73
N PHE A 46 -6.71 -13.42 3.74
CA PHE A 46 -5.32 -13.27 3.25
C PHE A 46 -4.35 -14.15 4.02
N VAL A 47 -4.47 -14.20 5.36
CA VAL A 47 -3.67 -15.09 6.22
C VAL A 47 -3.91 -16.55 5.84
N THR A 48 -5.18 -16.94 5.65
CA THR A 48 -5.55 -18.32 5.29
C THR A 48 -4.91 -18.73 3.95
N ILE A 49 -4.99 -17.86 2.94
CA ILE A 49 -4.38 -18.12 1.62
C ILE A 49 -2.86 -18.22 1.75
N ALA A 50 -2.22 -17.27 2.43
CA ALA A 50 -0.77 -17.25 2.60
C ALA A 50 -0.24 -18.48 3.36
N GLN A 51 -1.01 -19.02 4.32
CA GLN A 51 -0.62 -20.18 5.10
C GLN A 51 -0.86 -21.50 4.36
N TYR A 52 -2.03 -21.67 3.76
CA TYR A 52 -2.50 -22.99 3.33
C TYR A 52 -2.55 -23.18 1.82
N ALA A 53 -2.66 -22.11 1.02
CA ALA A 53 -2.81 -22.22 -0.42
C ALA A 53 -2.22 -21.02 -1.20
N PRO A 54 -0.92 -20.69 -1.04
CA PRO A 54 -0.24 -19.61 -1.75
C PRO A 54 0.12 -20.04 -3.18
N ASN A 55 -0.82 -20.63 -3.92
CA ASN A 55 -0.60 -21.03 -5.30
C ASN A 55 -0.95 -19.87 -6.25
N GLU A 56 -0.40 -19.93 -7.47
CA GLU A 56 -0.59 -18.89 -8.48
C GLU A 56 -2.08 -18.60 -8.75
N GLU A 57 -2.93 -19.64 -8.80
CA GLU A 57 -4.37 -19.49 -8.99
C GLU A 57 -5.01 -18.57 -7.92
N ASN A 58 -4.71 -18.79 -6.64
CA ASN A 58 -5.26 -17.97 -5.57
C ASN A 58 -4.67 -16.55 -5.56
N ILE A 59 -3.41 -16.39 -5.95
CA ILE A 59 -2.80 -15.06 -6.09
C ILE A 59 -3.45 -14.28 -7.24
N LEU A 60 -3.75 -14.92 -8.37
CA LEU A 60 -4.49 -14.30 -9.47
C LEU A 60 -5.91 -13.91 -9.04
N LYS A 61 -6.56 -14.71 -8.20
CA LYS A 61 -7.87 -14.36 -7.62
C LYS A 61 -7.78 -13.14 -6.70
N LEU A 62 -6.74 -13.04 -5.88
CA LEU A 62 -6.47 -11.85 -5.07
C LEU A 62 -6.13 -10.62 -5.92
N HIS A 63 -5.39 -10.81 -7.03
CA HIS A 63 -5.13 -9.75 -8.00
C HIS A 63 -6.44 -9.21 -8.60
N ARG A 64 -7.35 -10.10 -9.06
CA ARG A 64 -8.65 -9.70 -9.60
C ARG A 64 -9.56 -9.06 -8.54
N PHE A 65 -9.47 -9.53 -7.30
CA PHE A 65 -10.14 -8.88 -6.17
C PHE A 65 -9.68 -7.43 -6.00
N LEU A 66 -8.37 -7.18 -5.96
CA LEU A 66 -7.79 -5.84 -5.87
C LEU A 66 -8.16 -4.97 -7.08
N GLU A 67 -8.10 -5.53 -8.28
CA GLU A 67 -8.54 -4.87 -9.53
C GLU A 67 -10.01 -4.40 -9.42
N GLY A 68 -10.88 -5.23 -8.83
CA GLY A 68 -12.28 -4.90 -8.57
C GLY A 68 -12.49 -3.74 -7.58
N LEU A 69 -11.49 -3.36 -6.77
CA LEU A 69 -11.57 -2.20 -5.86
C LEU A 69 -11.38 -0.88 -6.61
N ILE A 70 -10.55 -0.86 -7.66
CA ILE A 70 -10.13 0.37 -8.35
C ILE A 70 -11.30 1.18 -8.95
N PRO A 71 -12.36 0.57 -9.51
CA PRO A 71 -13.52 1.33 -9.98
C PRO A 71 -14.20 2.17 -8.89
N TYR A 72 -14.13 1.77 -7.62
CA TYR A 72 -14.73 2.52 -6.50
C TYR A 72 -13.91 3.73 -6.08
N THR A 73 -12.61 3.76 -6.38
CA THR A 73 -11.72 4.88 -6.05
C THR A 73 -11.82 6.03 -7.06
N ASN A 74 -12.61 5.83 -8.12
CA ASN A 74 -12.78 6.75 -9.24
C ASN A 74 -14.26 7.10 -9.43
N ARG A 75 -14.50 8.12 -10.26
CA ARG A 75 -15.85 8.53 -10.67
C ARG A 75 -16.55 7.42 -11.47
N PRO A 76 -17.77 7.00 -11.06
CA PRO A 76 -18.62 6.17 -11.92
C PRO A 76 -19.06 6.91 -13.18
N GLU A 77 -19.17 6.22 -14.31
CA GLU A 77 -19.53 6.84 -15.61
C GLU A 77 -20.87 7.61 -15.58
N HIS A 78 -21.84 7.14 -14.79
CA HIS A 78 -23.17 7.75 -14.69
C HIS A 78 -23.22 9.01 -13.81
N VAL A 79 -22.12 9.37 -13.12
CA VAL A 79 -22.06 10.52 -12.21
C VAL A 79 -21.49 11.75 -12.94
N ASN A 80 -22.35 12.74 -13.17
CA ASN A 80 -22.01 13.96 -13.91
C ASN A 80 -21.44 15.09 -13.03
N SER A 81 -21.58 15.01 -11.71
CA SER A 81 -21.06 16.00 -10.77
C SER A 81 -20.48 15.30 -9.54
N TRP A 82 -19.24 15.63 -9.19
CA TRP A 82 -18.53 15.08 -8.04
C TRP A 82 -17.54 16.11 -7.47
N SER A 83 -17.04 15.84 -6.26
CA SER A 83 -15.82 16.47 -5.70
C SER A 83 -14.68 15.45 -5.59
N GLU A 84 -13.41 15.88 -5.73
CA GLU A 84 -12.26 14.95 -5.87
C GLU A 84 -12.12 13.97 -4.70
N TRP A 85 -12.65 14.37 -3.54
CA TRP A 85 -12.66 13.60 -2.31
C TRP A 85 -13.87 12.68 -2.13
N ASP A 86 -14.83 12.66 -3.06
CA ASP A 86 -16.08 11.90 -2.93
C ASP A 86 -15.86 10.39 -2.77
N PHE A 87 -14.68 9.92 -3.17
CA PHE A 87 -14.27 8.51 -3.17
C PHE A 87 -13.14 8.23 -2.17
N ASP A 88 -12.82 9.17 -1.28
CA ASP A 88 -11.66 9.05 -0.38
C ASP A 88 -11.79 7.91 0.63
N ASN A 89 -13.02 7.56 1.05
CA ASN A 89 -13.25 6.37 1.87
C ASN A 89 -12.80 5.10 1.13
N PHE A 90 -13.14 4.96 -0.16
CA PHE A 90 -12.72 3.82 -0.98
C PHE A 90 -11.24 3.82 -1.27
N LYS A 91 -10.63 4.99 -1.53
CA LYS A 91 -9.17 5.12 -1.69
C LYS A 91 -8.44 4.63 -0.43
N PHE A 92 -8.88 5.05 0.75
CA PHE A 92 -8.31 4.59 2.02
C PHE A 92 -8.50 3.08 2.19
N ILE A 93 -9.71 2.55 1.98
CA ILE A 93 -10.04 1.12 2.12
C ILE A 93 -9.18 0.27 1.18
N ALA A 94 -9.06 0.66 -0.10
CA ALA A 94 -8.28 -0.07 -1.08
C ALA A 94 -6.78 -0.07 -0.72
N HIS A 95 -6.26 1.08 -0.30
CA HIS A 95 -4.89 1.20 0.21
C HIS A 95 -4.64 0.30 1.43
N GLU A 96 -5.52 0.36 2.42
CA GLU A 96 -5.41 -0.41 3.66
C GLU A 96 -5.43 -1.92 3.37
N LEU A 97 -6.38 -2.40 2.56
CA LEU A 97 -6.46 -3.82 2.19
C LEU A 97 -5.22 -4.29 1.41
N PHE A 98 -4.74 -3.48 0.48
CA PHE A 98 -3.54 -3.79 -0.30
C PHE A 98 -2.30 -3.89 0.60
N LEU A 99 -2.10 -2.94 1.51
CA LEU A 99 -1.01 -2.96 2.48
C LEU A 99 -1.05 -4.22 3.37
N TYR A 100 -2.23 -4.61 3.87
CA TYR A 100 -2.36 -5.83 4.66
C TYR A 100 -2.01 -7.08 3.86
N LEU A 101 -2.48 -7.19 2.61
CA LEU A 101 -2.14 -8.34 1.76
C LEU A 101 -0.62 -8.45 1.57
N VAL A 102 0.05 -7.36 1.23
CA VAL A 102 1.50 -7.32 1.05
C VAL A 102 2.22 -7.69 2.34
N ALA A 103 1.81 -7.12 3.48
CA ALA A 103 2.40 -7.42 4.78
C ALA A 103 2.25 -8.90 5.18
N ILE A 104 1.11 -9.51 4.87
CA ILE A 104 0.84 -10.91 5.16
C ILE A 104 1.69 -11.82 4.27
N LEU A 105 1.78 -11.54 2.95
CA LEU A 105 2.64 -12.30 2.04
C LEU A 105 4.12 -12.20 2.46
N LEU A 106 4.59 -11.02 2.84
CA LEU A 106 5.96 -10.83 3.37
C LEU A 106 6.18 -11.61 4.67
N LYS A 107 5.26 -11.51 5.63
CA LYS A 107 5.36 -12.21 6.92
C LYS A 107 5.41 -13.72 6.77
N HIS A 108 4.74 -14.26 5.75
CA HIS A 108 4.74 -15.69 5.42
C HIS A 108 5.80 -16.08 4.36
N GLU A 109 6.73 -15.17 4.03
CA GLU A 109 7.82 -15.38 3.07
C GLU A 109 7.36 -15.86 1.69
N ARG A 110 6.17 -15.42 1.26
CA ARG A 110 5.56 -15.68 -0.06
C ARG A 110 6.11 -14.70 -1.10
N PHE A 111 7.43 -14.69 -1.26
CA PHE A 111 8.13 -13.68 -2.05
C PHE A 111 7.84 -13.78 -3.54
N SER A 112 7.80 -15.00 -4.09
CA SER A 112 7.46 -15.24 -5.49
C SER A 112 6.04 -14.79 -5.82
N GLU A 113 5.09 -15.14 -4.95
CA GLU A 113 3.68 -14.76 -5.07
C GLU A 113 3.48 -13.25 -4.96
N LEU A 114 4.16 -12.61 -4.00
CA LEU A 114 4.17 -11.16 -3.89
C LEU A 114 4.78 -10.50 -5.13
N SER A 115 5.90 -11.02 -5.63
CA SER A 115 6.53 -10.50 -6.84
C SER A 115 5.60 -10.60 -8.05
N LEU A 116 4.82 -11.68 -8.17
CA LEU A 116 3.79 -11.82 -9.20
C LEU A 116 2.73 -10.72 -9.06
N LEU A 117 2.18 -10.55 -7.86
CA LEU A 117 1.16 -9.54 -7.55
C LEU A 117 1.62 -8.10 -7.84
N LEU A 118 2.90 -7.80 -7.60
CA LEU A 118 3.50 -6.46 -7.82
C LEU A 118 4.03 -6.24 -9.24
N SER A 119 4.15 -7.29 -10.06
CA SER A 119 4.62 -7.16 -11.45
C SER A 119 3.46 -7.15 -12.45
N GLN A 120 2.32 -7.72 -12.08
CA GLN A 120 1.11 -7.67 -12.88
C GLN A 120 0.49 -6.27 -12.79
N GLN A 121 0.11 -5.73 -13.94
CA GLN A 121 -0.66 -4.50 -14.02
C GLN A 121 -2.14 -4.78 -13.78
N TYR A 122 -2.84 -3.79 -13.25
CA TYR A 122 -4.26 -3.82 -12.95
C TYR A 122 -5.03 -3.12 -14.06
N TYR A 123 -6.09 -3.76 -14.54
CA TYR A 123 -6.96 -3.19 -15.56
C TYR A 123 -7.95 -2.19 -14.95
N VAL A 124 -8.01 -0.97 -15.50
CA VAL A 124 -8.93 0.08 -15.08
C VAL A 124 -9.85 0.46 -16.25
N PRO A 125 -11.12 0.01 -16.23
CA PRO A 125 -12.07 0.37 -17.27
C PRO A 125 -12.34 1.88 -17.29
N GLY A 126 -12.56 2.45 -18.47
CA GLY A 126 -12.91 3.86 -18.67
C GLY A 126 -11.75 4.86 -18.67
N GLN A 127 -10.50 4.44 -18.43
CA GLN A 127 -9.33 5.32 -18.55
C GLN A 127 -9.02 5.72 -20.01
N SER A 128 -9.29 4.84 -20.96
CA SER A 128 -9.10 5.08 -22.40
C SER A 128 -9.86 6.31 -22.90
N ASP A 129 -11.03 6.59 -22.32
CA ASP A 129 -11.90 7.69 -22.73
C ASP A 129 -11.31 9.06 -22.39
N TYR A 130 -10.31 9.09 -21.50
CA TYR A 130 -9.54 10.26 -21.12
C TYR A 130 -8.10 10.23 -21.66
N GLY A 131 -7.80 9.32 -22.59
CA GLY A 131 -6.46 9.15 -23.17
C GLY A 131 -5.41 8.65 -22.18
N LYS A 132 -5.83 8.00 -21.08
CA LYS A 132 -4.94 7.40 -20.09
C LYS A 132 -4.76 5.90 -20.34
N ASP A 133 -3.67 5.35 -19.79
CA ASP A 133 -3.40 3.91 -19.87
C ASP A 133 -4.46 3.12 -19.07
N VAL A 134 -4.98 2.07 -19.70
CA VAL A 134 -5.96 1.17 -19.09
C VAL A 134 -5.30 0.15 -18.17
N MET A 135 -3.98 -0.02 -18.26
CA MET A 135 -3.21 -0.89 -17.39
C MET A 135 -2.33 -0.03 -16.48
N VAL A 136 -2.56 -0.12 -15.16
CA VAL A 136 -1.83 0.67 -14.16
C VAL A 136 -1.02 -0.23 -13.24
N GLY A 137 0.05 0.31 -12.65
CA GLY A 137 0.80 -0.38 -11.62
C GLY A 137 0.05 -0.43 -10.29
N TYR A 138 0.63 -1.13 -9.31
CA TYR A 138 0.07 -1.18 -7.97
C TYR A 138 0.08 0.19 -7.25
N ASP A 139 0.80 1.18 -7.77
CA ASP A 139 0.75 2.57 -7.30
C ASP A 139 -0.66 3.17 -7.37
N ALA A 140 -1.55 2.61 -8.18
CA ALA A 140 -2.97 2.98 -8.20
C ALA A 140 -3.69 2.82 -6.84
N PHE A 141 -3.20 1.94 -5.96
CA PHE A 141 -3.74 1.77 -4.61
C PHE A 141 -3.27 2.84 -3.62
N ARG A 142 -2.30 3.68 -3.99
CA ARG A 142 -1.84 4.81 -3.19
C ARG A 142 -2.41 6.09 -3.83
N ALA A 143 -3.57 6.52 -3.34
CA ALA A 143 -4.17 7.78 -3.77
C ALA A 143 -4.15 8.81 -2.64
N TYR A 144 -4.04 10.09 -3.01
CA TYR A 144 -4.10 11.19 -2.04
C TYR A 144 -5.52 11.38 -1.48
N LEU A 145 -5.63 11.59 -0.18
CA LEU A 145 -6.90 11.70 0.56
C LEU A 145 -7.14 13.14 0.99
N ARG A 146 -7.74 13.94 0.10
CA ARG A 146 -7.99 15.37 0.30
C ARG A 146 -8.98 15.66 1.43
N SER A 147 -9.93 14.75 1.68
CA SER A 147 -10.85 14.82 2.82
C SER A 147 -10.11 14.77 4.15
N LEU A 148 -9.09 13.93 4.28
CA LEU A 148 -8.29 13.84 5.52
C LEU A 148 -7.40 15.07 5.72
N GLU A 149 -6.83 15.63 4.65
CA GLU A 149 -6.13 16.92 4.76
C GLU A 149 -7.08 18.03 5.24
N HIS A 150 -8.26 18.11 4.63
CA HIS A 150 -9.28 19.08 5.00
C HIS A 150 -9.71 18.93 6.46
N ARG A 151 -9.95 17.69 6.91
CA ARG A 151 -10.23 17.37 8.32
C ARG A 151 -9.15 17.89 9.25
N ASN A 152 -7.88 17.62 8.92
CA ASN A 152 -6.74 18.01 9.74
C ASN A 152 -6.69 19.54 9.93
N ASN A 153 -6.99 20.28 8.86
CA ASN A 153 -7.04 21.74 8.86
C ASN A 153 -8.29 22.28 9.58
N ARG A 154 -9.48 21.78 9.25
CA ARG A 154 -10.78 22.22 9.80
C ARG A 154 -10.86 22.03 11.32
N LEU A 155 -10.34 20.91 11.81
CA LEU A 155 -10.35 20.56 13.23
C LEU A 155 -9.07 20.97 13.97
N GLU A 156 -8.13 21.65 13.29
CA GLU A 156 -6.84 22.10 13.85
C GLU A 156 -6.09 20.98 14.61
N LEU A 157 -6.13 19.76 14.09
CA LEU A 157 -5.56 18.59 14.80
C LEU A 157 -4.04 18.62 14.83
N ASN A 158 -3.41 19.45 13.99
CA ASN A 158 -1.95 19.63 13.90
C ASN A 158 -1.20 18.29 13.73
N ARG A 159 -1.78 17.35 12.98
CA ARG A 159 -1.18 16.04 12.70
C ARG A 159 -0.31 16.11 11.46
N LEU A 160 0.78 15.34 11.45
CA LEU A 160 1.69 15.25 10.31
C LEU A 160 1.07 14.48 9.12
N SER A 161 0.27 13.44 9.40
CA SER A 161 -0.56 12.74 8.42
C SER A 161 -1.68 12.01 9.15
N LEU A 162 -2.94 12.42 8.92
CA LEU A 162 -4.09 11.67 9.43
C LEU A 162 -4.17 10.28 8.79
N HIS A 163 -3.78 10.14 7.53
CA HIS A 163 -3.75 8.84 6.85
C HIS A 163 -2.87 7.84 7.61
N ALA A 164 -1.65 8.25 7.96
CA ALA A 164 -0.73 7.44 8.76
C ALA A 164 -1.29 7.14 10.16
N ASP A 165 -1.93 8.12 10.80
CA ASP A 165 -2.57 7.94 12.12
C ASP A 165 -3.68 6.90 12.09
N PHE A 166 -4.55 6.93 11.08
CA PHE A 166 -5.61 5.94 10.90
C PHE A 166 -5.03 4.55 10.67
N LEU A 167 -4.02 4.41 9.80
CA LEU A 167 -3.34 3.13 9.58
C LEU A 167 -2.72 2.58 10.87
N GLU A 168 -2.06 3.42 11.69
CA GLU A 168 -1.48 3.01 12.98
C GLU A 168 -2.57 2.57 13.96
N GLN A 169 -3.60 3.39 14.15
CA GLN A 169 -4.64 3.13 15.15
C GLN A 169 -5.43 1.87 14.82
N ARG A 170 -5.82 1.72 13.55
CA ARG A 170 -6.60 0.56 13.06
C ARG A 170 -5.77 -0.72 13.02
N SER A 171 -4.44 -0.64 12.94
CA SER A 171 -3.60 -1.83 13.04
C SER A 171 -3.72 -2.56 14.38
N LYS A 172 -4.10 -1.87 15.47
CA LYS A 172 -4.21 -2.44 16.81
C LYS A 172 -5.28 -3.54 16.92
N SER A 173 -6.30 -3.52 16.07
CA SER A 173 -7.37 -4.52 16.03
C SER A 173 -7.21 -5.55 14.89
N SER A 174 -6.10 -5.51 14.16
CA SER A 174 -5.88 -6.30 12.94
C SER A 174 -5.38 -7.73 13.18
N GLY A 175 -4.82 -8.00 14.38
CA GLY A 175 -4.04 -9.22 14.64
C GLY A 175 -2.65 -9.22 14.02
N LEU A 176 -2.23 -8.14 13.34
CA LEU A 176 -0.92 -7.94 12.75
C LEU A 176 -0.24 -6.71 13.37
N GLU A 177 0.98 -6.87 13.89
CA GLU A 177 1.73 -5.75 14.43
C GLU A 177 2.04 -4.69 13.35
N PHE A 178 1.94 -3.41 13.71
CA PHE A 178 2.12 -2.29 12.78
C PHE A 178 3.48 -2.31 12.04
N ARG A 179 4.52 -2.87 12.64
CA ARG A 179 5.83 -3.04 11.99
C ARG A 179 5.79 -3.84 10.69
N TYR A 180 4.85 -4.77 10.54
CA TYR A 180 4.69 -5.54 9.31
C TYR A 180 4.05 -4.70 8.20
N LEU A 181 3.15 -3.77 8.54
CA LEU A 181 2.65 -2.77 7.60
C LEU A 181 3.77 -1.80 7.19
N MET A 182 4.57 -1.30 8.14
CA MET A 182 5.73 -0.47 7.83
C MET A 182 6.71 -1.16 6.88
N GLN A 183 7.00 -2.45 7.09
CA GLN A 183 7.84 -3.22 6.19
C GLN A 183 7.22 -3.35 4.79
N ALA A 184 5.91 -3.63 4.70
CA ALA A 184 5.20 -3.74 3.43
C ALA A 184 5.24 -2.42 2.65
N ASP A 185 4.91 -1.34 3.31
CA ASP A 185 4.87 0.01 2.75
C ASP A 185 6.27 0.45 2.25
N PHE A 186 7.31 0.11 3.01
CA PHE A 186 8.69 0.34 2.59
C PHE A 186 9.11 -0.51 1.38
N VAL A 187 8.72 -1.80 1.31
CA VAL A 187 8.97 -2.66 0.14
C VAL A 187 8.32 -2.08 -1.12
N LEU A 188 7.07 -1.63 -1.01
CA LEU A 188 6.33 -1.00 -2.12
C LEU A 188 7.00 0.30 -2.57
N PHE A 189 7.39 1.16 -1.64
CA PHE A 189 8.16 2.37 -1.94
C PHE A 189 9.46 2.06 -2.68
N MET A 190 10.28 1.14 -2.15
CA MET A 190 11.57 0.81 -2.73
C MET A 190 11.42 0.20 -4.12
N ARG A 191 10.47 -0.72 -4.32
CA ARG A 191 10.22 -1.33 -5.62
C ARG A 191 9.79 -0.28 -6.65
N ALA A 192 8.90 0.65 -6.29
CA ALA A 192 8.44 1.71 -7.19
C ALA A 192 9.60 2.64 -7.60
N GLU A 193 10.48 3.00 -6.66
CA GLU A 193 11.64 3.84 -6.93
C GLU A 193 12.69 3.15 -7.81
N ILE A 194 12.91 1.84 -7.63
CA ILE A 194 13.82 1.02 -8.47
C ILE A 194 13.29 0.91 -9.89
N GLN A 195 11.99 0.67 -10.04
CA GLN A 195 11.34 0.57 -11.35
C GLN A 195 11.19 1.92 -12.06
N GLN A 196 11.62 3.02 -11.41
CA GLN A 196 11.53 4.39 -11.92
C GLN A 196 10.12 4.72 -12.41
N VAL A 197 9.10 4.30 -11.65
CA VAL A 197 7.72 4.68 -11.92
C VAL A 197 7.67 6.21 -11.99
N ASP A 198 6.95 6.72 -12.99
CA ASP A 198 6.86 8.16 -13.33
C ASP A 198 6.76 9.04 -12.06
N ILE A 199 7.33 10.24 -12.09
CA ILE A 199 7.35 11.19 -10.97
C ILE A 199 5.93 11.46 -10.46
N TYR A 200 4.93 11.38 -11.35
CA TYR A 200 3.51 11.56 -11.03
C TYR A 200 2.84 10.33 -10.40
N SER A 201 3.47 9.15 -10.43
CA SER A 201 2.96 7.85 -9.98
C SER A 201 3.82 7.21 -8.86
N ARG A 202 4.37 8.03 -7.96
CA ARG A 202 5.21 7.55 -6.86
C ARG A 202 4.42 7.02 -5.66
N TRP A 203 4.73 5.80 -5.24
CA TRP A 203 4.30 5.25 -3.94
C TRP A 203 4.88 6.11 -2.80
N PHE A 204 4.04 6.60 -1.88
CA PHE A 204 4.47 7.34 -0.70
C PHE A 204 4.14 6.49 0.52
N PRO A 205 5.13 6.13 1.33
CA PRO A 205 4.94 5.16 2.39
C PRO A 205 4.43 5.83 3.68
N ASP A 206 3.12 6.10 3.73
CA ASP A 206 2.43 6.79 4.84
C ASP A 206 2.80 6.23 6.22
N THR A 207 2.95 4.91 6.35
CA THR A 207 3.24 4.26 7.64
C THR A 207 4.64 4.59 8.17
N LEU A 208 5.58 4.98 7.31
CA LEU A 208 6.95 5.29 7.71
C LEU A 208 7.08 6.62 8.47
N LEU A 209 6.01 7.40 8.61
CA LEU A 209 5.95 8.47 9.61
C LEU A 209 6.31 7.96 11.02
N TYR A 210 5.96 6.72 11.33
CA TYR A 210 6.20 6.10 12.62
C TYR A 210 7.53 5.34 12.70
N VAL A 211 8.34 5.38 11.64
CA VAL A 211 9.64 4.69 11.61
C VAL A 211 10.65 5.31 12.54
N GLY A 212 10.48 6.56 13.01
CA GLY A 212 11.43 7.23 13.93
C GLY A 212 11.69 6.47 15.24
N ARG A 213 10.87 5.46 15.57
CA ARG A 213 11.09 4.53 16.68
C ARG A 213 11.95 3.31 16.31
N PHE A 214 12.23 3.12 15.03
CA PHE A 214 12.84 1.95 14.42
C PHE A 214 14.21 2.33 13.84
N HIS A 215 15.27 1.79 14.44
CA HIS A 215 16.66 2.16 14.12
C HIS A 215 17.41 1.05 13.38
N SER A 216 16.70 0.03 12.91
CA SER A 216 17.29 -1.15 12.29
C SER A 216 16.67 -1.43 10.92
N ALA A 217 17.31 -2.33 10.16
CA ALA A 217 16.72 -2.88 8.96
C ALA A 217 15.38 -3.57 9.28
N PHE A 218 14.42 -3.50 8.36
CA PHE A 218 13.21 -4.32 8.47
C PHE A 218 13.58 -5.81 8.41
N GLU A 219 12.75 -6.65 9.03
CA GLU A 219 13.05 -8.07 9.26
C GLU A 219 13.47 -8.81 7.98
N VAL A 220 12.71 -8.64 6.88
CA VAL A 220 13.01 -9.29 5.59
C VAL A 220 14.41 -8.92 5.08
N PHE A 221 14.83 -7.67 5.28
CA PHE A 221 16.13 -7.19 4.82
C PHE A 221 17.26 -7.53 5.79
N ALA A 222 17.02 -7.50 7.10
CA ALA A 222 17.96 -8.00 8.10
C ALA A 222 18.31 -9.48 7.86
N ARG A 223 17.31 -10.31 7.56
CA ARG A 223 17.47 -11.72 7.16
C ARG A 223 18.21 -11.86 5.83
N SER A 224 17.99 -10.93 4.90
CA SER A 224 18.70 -10.84 3.62
C SER A 224 20.19 -10.52 3.74
N SER A 225 20.74 -10.38 4.95
CA SER A 225 22.18 -10.45 5.13
C SER A 225 22.78 -11.81 4.76
N SER A 226 22.01 -12.90 4.85
CA SER A 226 22.39 -14.20 4.29
C SER A 226 22.17 -14.22 2.77
N LYS A 227 23.16 -14.69 2.02
CA LYS A 227 23.08 -14.87 0.56
C LYS A 227 21.91 -15.75 0.16
N SER A 228 21.71 -16.87 0.85
CA SER A 228 20.63 -17.81 0.55
C SER A 228 19.23 -17.23 0.77
N TYR A 229 19.08 -16.34 1.75
CA TYR A 229 17.82 -15.65 2.01
C TYR A 229 17.59 -14.53 1.00
N PHE A 230 18.63 -13.72 0.74
CA PHE A 230 18.57 -12.67 -0.28
C PHE A 230 18.15 -13.22 -1.63
N GLU A 231 18.69 -14.37 -2.04
CA GLU A 231 18.34 -14.99 -3.33
C GLU A 231 16.84 -15.27 -3.47
N LYS A 232 16.16 -15.59 -2.36
CA LYS A 232 14.71 -15.79 -2.33
C LYS A 232 13.94 -14.48 -2.29
N ALA A 233 14.42 -13.51 -1.50
CA ALA A 233 13.70 -12.27 -1.21
C ALA A 233 13.88 -11.18 -2.27
N LYS A 234 14.99 -11.17 -3.03
CA LYS A 234 15.34 -10.10 -3.97
C LYS A 234 14.25 -9.77 -5.00
N CYS A 235 13.43 -10.75 -5.35
CA CYS A 235 12.31 -10.58 -6.28
C CYS A 235 11.26 -9.59 -5.79
N ILE A 236 11.10 -9.38 -4.47
CA ILE A 236 10.14 -8.39 -3.93
C ILE A 236 10.54 -6.96 -4.27
N LEU A 237 11.84 -6.69 -4.44
CA LEU A 237 12.37 -5.40 -4.90
C LEU A 237 12.51 -5.34 -6.43
N GLY A 238 12.47 -6.48 -7.11
CA GLY A 238 12.69 -6.56 -8.55
C GLY A 238 14.16 -6.36 -8.94
N ILE A 239 15.09 -6.83 -8.10
CA ILE A 239 16.54 -6.74 -8.33
C ILE A 239 17.18 -8.13 -8.42
N ASP A 240 18.34 -8.21 -9.05
CA ASP A 240 19.11 -9.46 -9.20
C ASP A 240 20.27 -9.55 -8.19
N LYS A 241 20.86 -8.41 -7.83
CA LYS A 241 22.02 -8.29 -6.93
C LYS A 241 21.96 -7.00 -6.11
N PRO A 242 22.64 -6.92 -4.94
CA PRO A 242 22.63 -5.72 -4.12
C PRO A 242 23.11 -4.46 -4.84
N SER A 243 24.03 -4.59 -5.82
CA SER A 243 24.56 -3.45 -6.55
C SER A 243 23.58 -2.78 -7.52
N ASP A 244 22.43 -3.39 -7.77
CA ASP A 244 21.34 -2.74 -8.52
C ASP A 244 20.74 -1.55 -7.74
N LEU A 245 21.03 -1.43 -6.44
CA LEU A 245 20.61 -0.33 -5.57
C LEU A 245 21.62 0.82 -5.51
N ASP A 246 22.83 0.66 -6.04
CA ASP A 246 23.97 1.58 -5.81
C ASP A 246 23.66 3.01 -6.27
N GLU A 247 23.08 3.16 -7.46
CA GLU A 247 22.71 4.45 -8.04
C GLU A 247 21.61 5.13 -7.21
N LEU A 248 20.58 4.37 -6.84
CA LEU A 248 19.46 4.89 -6.04
C LEU A 248 19.91 5.32 -4.64
N MET A 249 20.73 4.50 -3.97
CA MET A 249 21.29 4.86 -2.66
C MET A 249 22.21 6.08 -2.73
N SER A 250 22.97 6.22 -3.82
CA SER A 250 23.81 7.40 -4.06
C SER A 250 22.95 8.64 -4.27
N ALA A 251 21.86 8.53 -5.04
CA ALA A 251 20.92 9.63 -5.26
C ALA A 251 20.25 10.10 -3.96
N TYR A 252 19.87 9.19 -3.06
CA TYR A 252 19.30 9.58 -1.76
C TYR A 252 20.30 10.27 -0.82
N LYS A 253 21.60 9.98 -0.96
CA LYS A 253 22.66 10.66 -0.20
C LYS A 253 22.90 12.08 -0.70
N THR A 254 22.84 12.30 -2.01
CA THR A 254 23.11 13.61 -2.64
C THR A 254 21.88 14.52 -2.64
N ASP A 255 20.70 13.99 -2.93
CA ASP A 255 19.44 14.73 -2.93
C ASP A 255 18.45 14.15 -1.93
N LYS A 256 18.48 14.71 -0.72
CA LYS A 256 17.54 14.32 0.34
C LYS A 256 16.10 14.79 0.07
N GLN A 257 15.84 15.64 -0.93
CA GLN A 257 14.46 16.05 -1.29
C GLN A 257 13.74 14.96 -2.07
N ARG A 258 14.47 13.98 -2.61
CA ARG A 258 13.88 12.83 -3.30
C ARG A 258 13.13 11.89 -2.36
N LEU A 259 13.44 11.92 -1.06
CA LEU A 259 12.82 11.05 -0.07
C LEU A 259 11.46 11.60 0.40
N PRO A 260 10.48 10.73 0.69
CA PRO A 260 9.25 11.10 1.37
C PRO A 260 9.53 11.85 2.68
N ARG A 261 8.73 12.89 2.94
CA ARG A 261 8.89 13.77 4.09
C ARG A 261 7.54 14.10 4.72
N TRP A 262 7.55 14.17 6.04
CA TRP A 262 6.48 14.73 6.85
C TRP A 262 7.04 15.93 7.62
N GLN A 263 6.91 17.12 7.04
CA GLN A 263 7.63 18.31 7.50
C GLN A 263 9.16 18.05 7.54
N PHE A 264 9.77 18.09 8.73
CA PHE A 264 11.19 17.84 8.93
C PHE A 264 11.52 16.35 9.12
N GLU A 265 10.51 15.49 9.32
CA GLU A 265 10.68 14.05 9.50
C GLU A 265 10.81 13.33 8.16
N SER A 266 11.71 12.35 8.11
CA SER A 266 11.94 11.46 6.96
C SER A 266 12.65 10.19 7.45
N PHE A 267 13.01 9.30 6.55
CA PHE A 267 13.65 8.03 6.88
C PHE A 267 14.92 7.80 6.06
N ASN A 268 15.71 6.80 6.47
CA ASN A 268 16.95 6.43 5.78
C ASN A 268 16.79 5.05 5.12
N PRO A 269 16.56 4.98 3.79
CA PRO A 269 16.40 3.71 3.09
C PRO A 269 17.60 2.77 3.26
N SER A 270 18.83 3.29 3.31
CA SER A 270 20.04 2.49 3.49
C SER A 270 20.01 1.71 4.81
N VAL A 271 19.54 2.35 5.89
CA VAL A 271 19.39 1.72 7.21
C VAL A 271 18.26 0.70 7.20
N LEU A 272 17.10 1.07 6.64
CA LEU A 272 15.92 0.20 6.62
C LEU A 272 16.09 -1.04 5.72
N LEU A 273 16.94 -0.95 4.68
CA LEU A 273 17.38 -2.08 3.85
C LEU A 273 18.52 -2.89 4.48
N GLY A 274 19.22 -2.37 5.50
CA GLY A 274 20.50 -2.95 5.90
C GLY A 274 21.45 -3.09 4.69
N TYR A 275 21.49 -2.05 3.85
CA TYR A 275 22.07 -2.11 2.50
C TYR A 275 23.52 -2.60 2.49
N GLU A 276 24.33 -2.16 3.45
CA GLU A 276 25.73 -2.59 3.59
C GLU A 276 25.88 -4.07 3.98
N GLN A 277 24.83 -4.69 4.53
CA GLN A 277 24.85 -6.08 5.00
C GLN A 277 24.17 -7.05 4.03
N LEU A 278 23.46 -6.59 3.00
CA LEU A 278 22.75 -7.44 2.04
C LEU A 278 23.70 -8.45 1.38
N ALA A 279 23.32 -9.73 1.43
CA ALA A 279 24.06 -10.85 0.83
C ALA A 279 25.55 -10.94 1.22
N THR A 280 25.93 -10.45 2.40
CA THR A 280 27.33 -10.48 2.87
C THR A 280 27.70 -11.76 3.62
N LYS A 281 26.74 -12.38 4.30
CA LYS A 281 26.93 -13.62 5.09
C LYS A 281 26.62 -14.84 4.23
N ALA A 282 27.38 -15.92 4.48
CA ALA A 282 27.17 -17.22 3.83
C ALA A 282 25.76 -17.77 4.09
#